data_AF-A0A2S6Z6A7-F1
#
_entry.id   AF-A0A2S6Z6A7-F1
#
_cell.length_a   1.000
_cell.length_b   1.000
_cell.length_c   1.000
_cell.angle_alpha   90.00
_cell.angle_beta   90.00
_cell.angle_gamma   90.00
#
_symmetry.space_group_name_H-M   'P 1'
#
loop_
_entity.id
_entity.type
_entity.pdbx_description
1 polymer ?
#
loop_
_entity_poly.entity_id
_entity_poly.type
_entity_poly.pdbx_seq_one_letter_code
_entity_poly.pdbx_strand_id
1 'polypeptide(L)' 'MNNVRSPLAYEFETADAEANYDAWLRTKVAASVADSSPLIPHDEVERRMAERLTALKAKHSAD' A
#
# COMPACT_ATOMS: atom_id res chain seq x y z
N MET A 1 -5.95 -27.29 2.50
CA MET A 1 -7.39 -27.20 2.83
C MET A 1 -7.67 -25.76 3.18
N ASN A 2 -8.36 -25.01 2.32
CA ASN A 2 -8.75 -23.64 2.62
C ASN A 2 -10.04 -23.64 3.42
N ASN A 3 -9.90 -23.72 4.74
CA ASN A 3 -11.00 -23.48 5.65
C ASN A 3 -11.20 -21.98 5.75
N VAL A 4 -12.38 -21.51 5.33
CA VAL A 4 -12.76 -20.09 5.44
C VAL A 4 -12.68 -19.69 6.91
N ARG A 5 -11.91 -18.63 7.17
CA ARG A 5 -11.69 -18.08 8.51
C ARG A 5 -12.76 -17.06 8.87
N SER A 6 -13.02 -16.91 10.18
CA SER A 6 -14.00 -15.93 10.67
C SER A 6 -13.52 -14.49 10.42
N PRO A 7 -14.31 -13.63 9.75
CA PRO A 7 -13.90 -12.25 9.44
C PRO A 7 -13.67 -11.36 10.67
N LEU A 8 -14.26 -11.73 11.82
CA LEU A 8 -14.06 -10.97 13.07
C LEU A 8 -12.74 -11.29 13.77
N ALA A 9 -12.12 -12.43 13.43
CA ALA A 9 -10.88 -12.88 14.04
C ALA A 9 -9.68 -12.77 13.10
N TYR A 10 -9.92 -12.76 11.78
CA TYR A 10 -8.88 -12.74 10.76
C TYR A 10 -9.24 -11.74 9.65
N GLU A 11 -8.26 -10.95 9.24
CA GLU A 11 -8.35 -10.00 8.11
C GLU A 11 -8.37 -10.72 6.75
N PHE A 12 -7.93 -11.99 6.70
CA PHE A 12 -7.89 -12.80 5.49
C PHE A 12 -8.83 -14.01 5.58
N GLU A 13 -9.53 -14.25 4.48
CA GLU A 13 -10.49 -15.35 4.35
C GLU A 13 -9.85 -16.73 4.51
N THR A 14 -8.56 -16.87 4.20
CA THR A 14 -7.84 -18.15 4.27
C THR A 14 -6.40 -17.96 4.75
N ALA A 15 -5.82 -19.05 5.27
CA ALA A 15 -4.41 -19.10 5.64
C ALA A 15 -3.48 -18.87 4.44
N ASP A 16 -3.83 -19.45 3.29
CA ASP A 16 -3.03 -19.33 2.07
C ASP A 16 -3.03 -17.89 1.54
N ALA A 17 -4.17 -17.17 1.63
CA ALA A 17 -4.23 -15.75 1.24
C ALA A 17 -3.37 -14.86 2.14
N GLU A 18 -3.39 -15.10 3.45
CA GLU A 18 -2.53 -14.39 4.41
C GLU A 18 -1.04 -14.68 4.14
N ALA A 19 -0.66 -15.94 3.92
CA ALA A 19 0.71 -16.30 3.62
C ALA A 19 1.23 -15.66 2.32
N ASN A 20 0.37 -15.55 1.30
CA ASN A 20 0.70 -14.86 0.06
C ASN A 20 0.88 -13.36 0.27
N TYR A 21 0.02 -12.72 1.07
CA TYR A 21 0.17 -11.31 1.43
C TYR A 21 1.46 -11.06 2.21
N ASP A 22 1.79 -11.92 3.18
CA ASP A 22 3.01 -11.83 3.97
C ASP A 22 4.27 -11.96 3.10
N ALA A 23 4.29 -12.89 2.15
CA ALA A 23 5.41 -13.06 1.23
C ALA A 23 5.63 -11.80 0.35
N TRP A 24 4.53 -11.23 -0.15
CA TRP A 24 4.57 -9.96 -0.89
C TRP A 24 5.04 -8.80 0.00
N LEU A 25 4.49 -8.67 1.22
CA LEU A 25 4.80 -7.59 2.16
C LEU A 25 6.28 -7.63 2.52
N ARG A 26 6.83 -8.80 2.85
CA ARG A 26 8.27 -8.97 3.14
C ARG A 26 9.14 -8.54 1.97
N THR A 27 8.77 -8.92 0.75
CA THR A 27 9.48 -8.53 -0.47
C THR A 27 9.44 -7.01 -0.66
N LYS A 28 8.26 -6.39 -0.49
CA LYS A 28 8.07 -4.94 -0.61
C LYS A 28 8.88 -4.18 0.45
N VAL A 29 8.85 -4.63 1.70
CA VAL A 29 9.60 -4.01 2.80
C VAL A 29 11.11 -4.14 2.58
N ALA A 30 11.59 -5.32 2.16
CA ALA A 30 13.01 -5.51 1.86
C ALA A 30 13.48 -4.55 0.75
N ALA A 31 12.68 -4.37 -0.31
CA ALA A 31 12.97 -3.40 -1.36
C ALA A 31 12.96 -1.95 -0.83
N SER A 32 12.00 -1.58 0.03
CA SER A 32 11.95 -0.24 0.64
C SER A 32 13.12 0.04 1.59
N VAL A 33 13.58 -0.96 2.35
CA VAL A 33 14.76 -0.83 3.24
C VAL A 33 16.06 -0.75 2.43
N ALA A 34 16.14 -1.44 1.30
CA ALA A 34 17.29 -1.38 0.40
C ALA A 34 17.37 -0.08 -0.42
N ASP A 35 16.29 0.71 -0.48
CA ASP A 35 16.29 1.99 -1.16
C ASP A 35 17.15 3.01 -0.38
N SER A 36 18.19 3.50 -1.04
CA SER A 36 19.15 4.48 -0.47
C SER A 36 18.71 5.93 -0.63
N SER A 37 17.54 6.16 -1.24
CA SER A 37 16.99 7.50 -1.38
C SER A 37 16.79 8.16 -0.02
N PRO A 38 17.05 9.47 0.11
CA PRO A 38 16.86 10.17 1.37
C PRO A 38 15.39 10.15 1.78
N LEU A 39 15.16 10.01 3.09
CA LEU A 39 13.82 10.17 3.66
C LEU A 39 13.30 11.58 3.38
N ILE A 40 12.01 11.68 3.10
CA ILE A 40 11.33 12.96 2.93
C ILE A 40 10.62 13.35 4.23
N PRO A 41 10.63 14.65 4.61
CA PRO A 41 9.81 15.15 5.71
C PRO A 41 8.32 14.91 5.47
N HIS A 42 7.53 14.84 6.54
CA HIS A 42 6.08 14.65 6.45
C HIS A 42 5.41 15.73 5.58
N ASP A 43 5.74 17.01 5.78
CA ASP A 43 5.18 18.14 5.03
C ASP A 43 5.45 18.02 3.51
N GLU A 44 6.58 17.43 3.13
CA GLU A 44 6.93 17.18 1.72
C GLU A 44 6.07 16.05 1.12
N VAL A 45 5.67 15.05 1.92
CA VAL A 45 4.67 14.06 1.51
C VAL A 45 3.33 14.74 1.23
N GLU A 46 2.86 15.58 2.16
CA GLU A 46 1.58 16.28 2.03
C GLU A 46 1.55 17.17 0.78
N ARG A 47 2.61 17.97 0.57
CA ARG A 47 2.74 18.83 -0.62
C ARG A 47 2.64 18.03 -1.92
N ARG A 48 3.40 16.94 -2.03
CA ARG A 48 3.39 16.07 -3.23
C ARG A 48 2.02 15.40 -3.44
N MET A 49 1.31 15.05 -2.36
CA MET A 49 -0.03 14.46 -2.47
C MET A 49 -1.09 15.48 -2.91
N ALA A 50 -1.03 16.70 -2.40
CA ALA A 50 -1.91 17.79 -2.81
C ALA A 50 -1.76 18.12 -4.31
N GLU A 51 -0.52 18.13 -4.82
CA GLU A 51 -0.22 18.32 -6.24
C GLU A 51 -0.81 17.22 -7.11
N ARG A 52 -0.63 15.95 -6.71
CA ARG A 52 -1.18 14.80 -7.45
C ARG A 52 -2.70 14.82 -7.49
N LEU A 53 -3.36 15.12 -6.37
CA LEU A 53 -4.82 15.21 -6.30
C LEU A 53 -5.36 16.35 -7.16
N THR A 54 -4.70 17.50 -7.16
CA THR A 54 -5.08 18.65 -8.00
C THR A 54 -4.99 18.28 -9.48
N ALA A 55 -3.88 17.63 -9.89
CA ALA A 55 -3.70 17.16 -11.26
C ALA A 55 -4.77 16.12 -11.67
N LEU A 56 -5.12 15.19 -10.77
CA LEU A 56 -6.18 14.22 -11.00
C LEU A 56 -7.55 14.87 -11.20
N LYS A 57 -7.91 15.85 -10.38
CA LYS A 57 -9.17 16.59 -10.50
C LYS A 57 -9.23 17.38 -11.81
N ALA A 58 -8.15 18.08 -12.17
CA ALA A 58 -8.09 18.82 -13.42
C ALA A 58 -8.27 17.93 -14.65
N LYS A 59 -7.69 16.72 -14.65
CA LYS A 59 -7.92 15.72 -15.71
C LYS A 59 -9.39 15.31 -15.78
N HIS A 60 -9.99 14.96 -14.64
CA HIS A 60 -11.38 14.52 -14.62
C HIS A 60 -12.40 15.60 -15.02
N SER A 61 -12.11 16.88 -14.74
CA SER A 61 -12.97 18.00 -15.16
C SER A 61 -12.77 18.44 -16.62
N ALA A 62 -11.76 17.88 -17.32
CA ALA A 62 -11.51 18.13 -18.73
C ALA A 62 -12.08 17.03 -19.66
N ASP A 63 -12.58 15.93 -19.06
CA ASP A 63 -13.35 14.86 -19.71
C ASP A 63 -14.86 15.15 -19.62
#